data_AF-A0A7W1AH03-F1
#
_entry.id   AF-A0A7W1AH03-F1
#
_cell.length_a   1.000
_cell.length_b   1.000
_cell.length_c   1.000
_cell.angle_alpha   90.00
_cell.angle_beta   90.00
_cell.angle_gamma   90.00
#
_symmetry.space_group_name_H-M   'P 1'
#
loop_
_entity.id
_entity.type
_entity.pdbx_description
1 polymer ?
#
loop_
_entity_poly.entity_id
_entity_poly.type
_entity_poly.pdbx_seq_one_letter_code
_entity_poly.pdbx_strand_id
1 'polypeptide(L)'
;MRILLALAILLTGCSKKKDDAPAPATTETKPAAKPEEAKPAPAPVDDEKPTPTEPDKPTPTDPAKPTPAEPAKPATMEPAKPAPPVADKRAPVAGAPTKQAAIQHLRDVLAALEAKDWNKAVTYFAFPANERPRGAEAAFGKLIELKEISAKGIDVLAAKGKWGKLVEVFEPEKAAHFADKFKVPLADCYGFSVESATANASVGFYWDGKELKLIRLNNVGKLE
;
A
#
# COMPACT_ATOMS: atom_id res chain seq x y z
N MET A 1 -7.63 45.36 -17.11
CA MET A 1 -8.49 45.04 -18.27
C MET A 1 -9.16 43.71 -17.98
N ARG A 2 -10.49 43.72 -17.82
CA ARG A 2 -11.33 42.53 -17.54
C ARG A 2 -11.82 42.00 -18.89
N ILE A 3 -11.49 40.76 -19.24
CA ILE A 3 -12.12 40.06 -20.37
C ILE A 3 -12.90 38.88 -19.81
N LEU A 4 -14.19 39.11 -19.64
CA LEU A 4 -15.22 38.07 -19.60
C LEU A 4 -15.34 37.50 -21.02
N LEU A 5 -15.20 36.19 -21.18
CA LEU A 5 -15.76 35.50 -22.33
C LEU A 5 -16.52 34.27 -21.83
N ALA A 6 -17.82 34.46 -21.67
CA ALA A 6 -18.79 33.40 -21.54
C ALA A 6 -18.99 32.78 -22.93
N LEU A 7 -18.89 31.45 -23.03
CA LEU A 7 -19.42 30.71 -24.16
C LEU A 7 -20.29 29.57 -23.64
N ALA A 8 -21.59 29.81 -23.72
CA ALA A 8 -22.64 28.82 -23.51
C ALA A 8 -22.79 27.97 -24.78
N ILE A 9 -22.81 26.65 -24.63
CA ILE A 9 -23.25 25.74 -25.68
C ILE A 9 -24.45 24.95 -25.14
N LEU A 10 -25.61 25.29 -25.69
CA LEU A 10 -26.87 24.55 -25.64
C LEU A 10 -26.73 23.23 -26.39
N LEU A 11 -27.11 22.11 -25.76
CA LEU A 11 -27.58 20.93 -26.47
C LEU A 11 -28.86 20.41 -25.82
N THR A 12 -29.96 20.82 -26.42
CA THR A 12 -31.30 20.24 -26.33
C THR A 12 -31.34 18.93 -27.11
N GLY A 13 -31.93 17.88 -26.52
CA GLY A 13 -32.14 16.60 -27.20
C GLY A 13 -33.19 15.74 -26.48
N CYS A 14 -34.47 16.04 -26.70
CA CYS A 14 -35.60 15.20 -26.33
C CYS A 14 -35.71 13.96 -27.23
N SER A 15 -36.05 12.80 -26.66
CA SER A 15 -36.81 11.75 -27.36
C SER A 15 -37.63 10.94 -26.36
N LYS A 16 -38.87 10.66 -26.75
CA LYS A 16 -40.04 10.35 -25.92
C LYS A 16 -40.78 9.16 -26.55
N LYS A 17 -41.14 8.13 -25.78
CA LYS A 17 -42.21 7.14 -26.03
C LYS A 17 -42.37 6.28 -24.75
N LYS A 18 -43.47 6.24 -23.95
CA LYS A 18 -44.92 5.96 -24.17
C LYS A 18 -45.17 4.59 -24.80
N ASP A 19 -46.01 3.67 -24.29
CA ASP A 19 -47.07 3.66 -23.27
C ASP A 19 -47.33 2.19 -22.84
N ASP A 20 -48.16 2.04 -21.78
CA ASP A 20 -49.16 0.99 -21.52
C ASP A 20 -48.99 0.00 -20.35
N ALA A 21 -50.07 -0.09 -19.56
CA ALA A 21 -50.25 -0.76 -18.26
C ALA A 21 -50.92 -2.16 -18.48
N PRO A 22 -51.47 -2.94 -17.50
CA PRO A 22 -52.20 -2.54 -16.27
C PRO A 22 -51.89 -3.34 -14.98
N ALA A 23 -52.42 -2.86 -13.86
CA ALA A 23 -52.50 -3.55 -12.56
C ALA A 23 -53.57 -4.66 -12.57
N PRO A 24 -53.65 -5.55 -11.54
CA PRO A 24 -54.44 -5.21 -10.36
C PRO A 24 -53.95 -5.81 -9.02
N ALA A 25 -54.67 -5.42 -7.97
CA ALA A 25 -54.45 -5.55 -6.53
C ALA A 25 -54.59 -6.97 -5.92
N THR A 26 -54.09 -7.12 -4.68
CA THR A 26 -54.54 -8.02 -3.58
C THR A 26 -53.70 -7.64 -2.34
N THR A 27 -54.20 -6.89 -1.34
CA THR A 27 -54.99 -7.26 -0.14
C THR A 27 -54.31 -8.21 0.86
N GLU A 28 -54.38 -7.81 2.14
CA GLU A 28 -54.25 -8.57 3.40
C GLU A 28 -52.84 -8.95 3.89
N THR A 29 -52.51 -9.07 5.18
CA THR A 29 -53.02 -8.62 6.49
C THR A 29 -51.89 -8.94 7.51
N LYS A 30 -51.74 -8.09 8.53
CA LYS A 30 -50.99 -8.24 9.82
C LYS A 30 -50.83 -9.70 10.34
N PRO A 31 -49.79 -10.05 11.14
CA PRO A 31 -49.75 -9.63 12.55
C PRO A 31 -48.37 -9.17 13.07
N ALA A 32 -48.43 -8.46 14.19
CA ALA A 32 -47.32 -7.91 14.95
C ALA A 32 -46.44 -8.99 15.59
N ALA A 33 -45.13 -8.75 15.58
CA ALA A 33 -44.16 -9.47 16.42
C ALA A 33 -43.46 -8.48 17.35
N LYS A 34 -43.91 -8.53 18.62
CA LYS A 34 -43.11 -8.50 19.86
C LYS A 34 -41.99 -7.43 19.99
N PRO A 35 -42.14 -6.43 20.87
CA PRO A 35 -41.00 -5.70 21.44
C PRO A 35 -40.18 -6.68 22.30
N GLU A 36 -38.90 -6.79 21.95
CA GLU A 36 -37.89 -7.53 22.69
C GLU A 36 -37.66 -6.89 24.06
N GLU A 37 -37.59 -7.76 25.08
CA GLU A 37 -37.38 -7.42 26.48
C GLU A 37 -36.17 -6.50 26.69
N ALA A 38 -36.43 -5.39 27.38
CA ALA A 38 -35.41 -4.51 27.92
C ALA A 38 -34.50 -5.29 28.88
N LYS A 39 -33.25 -5.49 28.44
CA LYS A 39 -32.17 -5.99 29.29
C LYS A 39 -31.91 -4.96 30.39
N PRO A 40 -31.86 -5.34 31.68
CA PRO A 40 -31.63 -4.40 32.76
C PRO A 40 -30.23 -3.80 32.68
N ALA A 41 -30.15 -2.50 32.94
CA ALA A 41 -28.92 -1.73 33.05
C ALA A 41 -27.96 -2.36 34.07
N PRO A 42 -26.65 -2.42 33.78
CA PRO A 42 -25.67 -2.70 34.82
C PRO A 42 -25.64 -1.54 35.82
N ALA A 43 -25.59 -1.89 37.11
CA ALA A 43 -25.45 -0.98 38.23
C ALA A 43 -24.23 -0.03 38.06
N PRO A 44 -24.27 1.18 38.63
CA PRO A 44 -23.09 2.05 38.70
C PRO A 44 -22.03 1.33 39.54
N VAL A 45 -20.90 1.02 38.92
CA VAL A 45 -19.68 0.62 39.63
C VAL A 45 -19.07 1.88 40.23
N ASP A 46 -18.92 1.84 41.55
CA ASP A 46 -18.27 2.87 42.37
C ASP A 46 -16.89 3.22 41.80
N ASP A 47 -16.66 4.53 41.62
CA ASP A 47 -15.37 5.14 41.35
C ASP A 47 -14.45 4.94 42.58
N GLU A 48 -13.80 3.77 42.68
CA GLU A 48 -12.65 3.61 43.57
C GLU A 48 -11.45 4.35 42.95
N LYS A 49 -11.30 5.60 43.38
CA LYS A 49 -10.14 6.46 43.18
C LYS A 49 -8.84 5.69 43.51
N PRO A 50 -7.94 5.45 42.54
CA PRO A 50 -6.62 4.90 42.87
C PRO A 50 -5.83 5.94 43.67
N THR A 51 -5.39 5.53 44.86
CA THR A 51 -4.36 6.21 45.63
C THR A 51 -3.07 6.28 44.80
N PRO A 52 -2.40 7.44 44.71
CA PRO A 52 -1.11 7.53 44.03
C PRO A 52 -0.07 6.84 44.90
N THR A 53 0.43 5.69 44.44
CA THR A 53 1.65 5.10 44.97
C THR A 53 2.81 5.99 44.54
N GLU A 54 3.50 6.55 45.53
CA GLU A 54 4.71 7.36 45.36
C GLU A 54 5.77 6.52 44.62
N PRO A 55 6.36 7.00 43.52
CA PRO A 55 7.46 6.28 42.89
C PRO A 55 8.70 6.36 43.79
N ASP A 56 9.13 5.22 44.30
CA ASP A 56 10.42 5.05 44.97
C ASP A 56 11.54 5.65 44.13
N LYS A 57 12.22 6.61 44.73
CA LYS A 57 13.38 7.30 44.20
C LYS A 57 14.50 6.27 43.94
N PRO A 58 14.97 6.05 42.69
CA PRO A 58 16.11 5.20 42.47
C PRO A 58 17.34 5.83 43.14
N THR A 59 17.99 5.05 44.00
CA THR A 59 19.28 5.39 44.59
C THR A 59 20.31 5.51 43.46
N PRO A 60 21.12 6.58 43.40
CA PRO A 60 22.17 6.69 42.39
C PRO A 60 23.25 5.64 42.69
N THR A 61 23.31 4.58 41.89
CA THR A 61 24.48 3.71 41.80
C THR A 61 25.61 4.49 41.13
N ASP A 62 26.68 4.68 41.88
CA ASP A 62 27.95 5.24 41.45
C ASP A 62 28.48 4.48 40.22
N PRO A 63 28.68 5.13 39.06
CA PRO A 63 29.27 4.47 37.91
C PRO A 63 30.74 4.17 38.22
N ALA A 64 31.03 2.91 38.53
CA ALA A 64 32.37 2.39 38.63
C ALA A 64 33.20 2.84 37.43
N LYS A 65 34.22 3.66 37.73
CA LYS A 65 35.26 4.15 36.82
C LYS A 65 35.76 3.00 35.92
N PRO A 66 35.58 3.08 34.58
CA PRO A 66 36.15 2.09 33.71
C PRO A 66 37.67 2.20 33.76
N THR A 67 38.32 1.09 34.11
CA THR A 67 39.76 0.91 33.96
C THR A 67 40.10 1.05 32.48
N PRO A 68 41.11 1.86 32.09
CA PRO A 68 41.56 1.89 30.70
C PRO A 68 42.10 0.51 30.32
N ALA A 69 41.37 -0.19 29.45
CA ALA A 69 41.91 -1.36 28.78
C ALA A 69 43.04 -0.90 27.86
N GLU A 70 44.21 -1.49 28.06
CA GLU A 70 45.40 -1.34 27.24
C GLU A 70 45.03 -1.60 25.75
N PRO A 71 45.43 -0.74 24.80
CA PRO A 71 45.09 -0.94 23.41
C PRO A 71 45.84 -2.17 22.88
N ALA A 72 45.13 -3.28 22.77
CA ALA A 72 45.60 -4.43 22.02
C ALA A 72 45.91 -3.97 20.58
N LYS A 73 47.18 -4.08 20.23
CA LYS A 73 47.76 -3.90 18.89
C LYS A 73 46.77 -4.39 17.81
N PRO A 74 46.40 -3.56 16.82
CA PRO A 74 45.50 -4.01 15.76
C PRO A 74 46.20 -5.11 14.97
N ALA A 75 45.69 -6.34 15.09
CA ALA A 75 45.97 -7.37 14.12
C ALA A 75 45.42 -6.86 12.79
N THR A 76 46.31 -6.62 11.84
CA THR A 76 45.99 -6.32 10.45
C THR A 76 45.31 -7.57 9.88
N MET A 77 43.99 -7.67 10.01
CA MET A 77 43.24 -8.59 9.18
C MET A 77 43.23 -7.97 7.79
N GLU A 78 43.96 -8.60 6.87
CA GLU A 78 43.74 -8.38 5.44
C GLU A 78 42.24 -8.46 5.18
N PRO A 79 41.66 -7.50 4.44
CA PRO A 79 40.28 -7.63 4.02
C PRO A 79 40.22 -8.88 3.13
N ALA A 80 39.57 -9.92 3.64
CA ALA A 80 39.16 -11.03 2.81
C ALA A 80 38.31 -10.42 1.69
N LYS A 81 38.91 -10.35 0.49
CA LYS A 81 38.29 -9.90 -0.74
C LYS A 81 36.89 -10.52 -0.80
N PRO A 82 35.81 -9.72 -0.81
CA PRO A 82 34.48 -10.26 -0.97
C PRO A 82 34.49 -11.14 -2.22
N ALA A 83 34.13 -12.42 -2.06
CA ALA A 83 33.83 -13.23 -3.22
C ALA A 83 32.80 -12.45 -4.04
N PRO A 84 33.01 -12.25 -5.35
CA PRO A 84 32.01 -11.59 -6.17
C PRO A 84 30.67 -12.31 -5.97
N PRO A 85 29.55 -11.58 -5.84
CA PRO A 85 28.25 -12.22 -5.87
C PRO A 85 28.25 -13.13 -7.10
N VAL A 86 27.93 -14.41 -6.90
CA VAL A 86 27.81 -15.37 -7.99
C VAL A 86 26.77 -14.75 -8.91
N ALA A 87 27.24 -14.11 -9.97
CA ALA A 87 26.40 -13.46 -10.95
C ALA A 87 25.63 -14.60 -11.58
N ASP A 88 24.38 -14.76 -11.15
CA ASP A 88 23.41 -15.64 -11.77
C ASP A 88 23.38 -15.20 -13.23
N LYS A 89 24.10 -15.96 -14.07
CA LYS A 89 24.38 -15.64 -15.47
C LYS A 89 23.12 -15.97 -16.29
N ARG A 90 21.96 -15.55 -15.81
CA ARG A 90 20.75 -15.47 -16.62
C ARG A 90 20.98 -14.33 -17.59
N ALA A 91 20.88 -14.66 -18.88
CA ALA A 91 20.80 -13.65 -19.91
C ALA A 91 19.69 -12.65 -19.52
N PRO A 92 19.87 -11.33 -19.77
CA PRO A 92 18.81 -10.37 -19.56
C PRO A 92 17.57 -10.86 -20.31
N VAL A 93 16.47 -11.06 -19.58
CA VAL A 93 15.19 -11.47 -20.15
C VAL A 93 14.88 -10.46 -21.26
N ALA A 94 14.66 -10.94 -22.48
CA ALA A 94 14.25 -10.07 -23.57
C ALA A 94 13.00 -9.30 -23.14
N GLY A 95 13.11 -7.97 -23.06
CA GLY A 95 12.03 -7.06 -22.64
C GLY A 95 12.02 -6.73 -21.15
N ALA A 96 12.99 -5.95 -20.67
CA ALA A 96 12.85 -5.30 -19.37
C ALA A 96 11.62 -4.36 -19.36
N PRO A 97 10.88 -4.25 -18.24
CA PRO A 97 9.75 -3.36 -18.14
C PRO A 97 10.17 -1.89 -18.30
N THR A 98 9.36 -1.12 -19.01
CA THR A 98 9.56 0.33 -19.16
C THR A 98 8.86 1.10 -18.05
N LYS A 99 9.30 2.34 -17.81
CA LYS A 99 8.63 3.28 -16.90
C LYS A 99 7.14 3.44 -17.26
N GLN A 100 6.85 3.56 -18.56
CA GLN A 100 5.49 3.72 -19.08
C GLN A 100 4.62 2.49 -18.80
N ALA A 101 5.16 1.27 -19.01
CA ALA A 101 4.45 0.04 -18.69
C ALA A 101 4.11 -0.06 -17.19
N ALA A 102 5.03 0.36 -16.32
CA ALA A 102 4.80 0.36 -14.88
C ALA A 102 3.74 1.39 -14.43
N ILE A 103 3.73 2.58 -15.03
CA ILE A 103 2.67 3.57 -14.80
C ILE A 103 1.32 3.07 -15.28
N GLN A 104 1.26 2.44 -16.46
CA GLN A 104 0.01 1.86 -16.96
C GLN A 104 -0.49 0.75 -16.03
N HIS A 105 0.40 -0.12 -15.57
CA HIS A 105 0.08 -1.17 -14.60
C HIS A 105 -0.55 -0.61 -13.32
N LEU A 106 -0.03 0.50 -12.79
CA LEU A 106 -0.62 1.18 -11.63
C LEU A 106 -2.02 1.74 -11.90
N ARG A 107 -2.26 2.27 -13.10
CA ARG A 107 -3.61 2.73 -13.48
C ARG A 107 -4.58 1.58 -13.59
N ASP A 108 -4.15 0.45 -14.15
CA ASP A 108 -4.96 -0.75 -14.28
C ASP A 108 -5.31 -1.34 -12.90
N VAL A 109 -4.35 -1.32 -11.96
CA VAL A 109 -4.56 -1.68 -10.55
C VAL A 109 -5.61 -0.76 -9.92
N LEU A 110 -5.43 0.56 -10.03
CA LEU A 110 -6.37 1.53 -9.46
C LEU A 110 -7.78 1.32 -10.02
N ALA A 111 -7.91 1.15 -11.33
CA ALA A 111 -9.20 0.91 -11.97
C ALA A 111 -9.88 -0.37 -11.46
N ALA A 112 -9.13 -1.46 -11.27
CA ALA A 112 -9.67 -2.69 -10.69
C ALA A 112 -10.10 -2.51 -9.22
N LEU A 113 -9.32 -1.75 -8.44
CA LEU A 113 -9.62 -1.45 -7.04
C LEU A 113 -10.88 -0.57 -6.91
N GLU A 114 -10.98 0.50 -7.70
CA GLU A 114 -12.15 1.40 -7.72
C GLU A 114 -13.42 0.70 -8.19
N ALA A 115 -13.29 -0.23 -9.15
CA ALA A 115 -14.39 -1.08 -9.61
C ALA A 115 -14.76 -2.19 -8.62
N LYS A 116 -14.02 -2.34 -7.51
CA LYS A 116 -14.13 -3.44 -6.55
C LYS A 116 -14.01 -4.83 -7.20
N ASP A 117 -13.32 -4.93 -8.32
CA ASP A 117 -13.03 -6.19 -9.00
C ASP A 117 -11.82 -6.85 -8.34
N TRP A 118 -12.04 -7.45 -7.17
CA TRP A 118 -10.98 -8.05 -6.37
C TRP A 118 -10.29 -9.21 -7.08
N ASN A 119 -11.02 -9.97 -7.90
CA ASN A 119 -10.47 -11.07 -8.67
C ASN A 119 -9.44 -10.58 -9.68
N LYS A 120 -9.76 -9.50 -10.39
CA LYS A 120 -8.83 -8.83 -11.29
C LYS A 120 -7.71 -8.14 -10.53
N ALA A 121 -8.00 -7.43 -9.44
CA ALA A 121 -7.00 -6.76 -8.63
C ALA A 121 -5.91 -7.73 -8.16
N VAL A 122 -6.28 -8.93 -7.68
CA VAL A 122 -5.32 -9.97 -7.26
C VAL A 122 -4.35 -10.35 -8.38
N THR A 123 -4.72 -10.30 -9.67
CA THR A 123 -3.80 -10.70 -10.73
C THR A 123 -2.63 -9.72 -10.91
N TYR A 124 -2.77 -8.48 -10.45
CA TYR A 124 -1.72 -7.46 -10.58
C TYR A 124 -0.69 -7.47 -9.45
N PHE A 125 -0.90 -8.24 -8.38
CA PHE A 125 0.01 -8.35 -7.24
C PHE A 125 0.78 -9.67 -7.28
N ALA A 126 2.02 -9.63 -6.80
CA ALA A 126 2.76 -10.84 -6.53
C ALA A 126 2.30 -11.42 -5.18
N PHE A 127 2.29 -12.74 -5.08
CA PHE A 127 2.03 -13.45 -3.85
C PHE A 127 3.04 -14.58 -3.71
N PRO A 128 3.46 -14.93 -2.48
CA PRO A 128 4.19 -16.17 -2.24
C PRO A 128 3.42 -17.36 -2.82
N ALA A 129 4.14 -18.36 -3.33
CA ALA A 129 3.51 -19.55 -3.91
C ALA A 129 2.54 -20.17 -2.88
N ASN A 130 1.29 -20.40 -3.31
CA ASN A 130 0.16 -20.92 -2.51
C ASN A 130 -0.56 -19.93 -1.58
N GLU A 131 -0.14 -18.66 -1.53
CA GLU A 131 -0.78 -17.64 -0.69
C GLU A 131 -1.62 -16.67 -1.52
N ARG A 132 -2.71 -17.15 -2.13
CA ARG A 132 -3.74 -16.22 -2.58
C ARG A 132 -4.40 -15.63 -1.34
N PRO A 133 -4.53 -14.30 -1.20
CA PRO A 133 -5.08 -13.70 0.00
C PRO A 133 -6.51 -14.17 0.20
N ARG A 134 -6.74 -14.96 1.26
CA ARG A 134 -8.09 -15.15 1.78
C ARG A 134 -8.56 -13.78 2.28
N GLY A 135 -9.66 -13.28 1.74
CA GLY A 135 -10.15 -11.94 2.06
C GLY A 135 -9.45 -10.81 1.32
N ALA A 136 -9.17 -10.98 0.02
CA ALA A 136 -8.66 -9.91 -0.85
C ALA A 136 -9.47 -8.60 -0.72
N GLU A 137 -10.79 -8.70 -0.59
CA GLU A 137 -11.68 -7.55 -0.36
C GLU A 137 -11.28 -6.71 0.85
N ALA A 138 -11.01 -7.33 2.00
CA ALA A 138 -10.64 -6.59 3.21
C ALA A 138 -9.25 -5.94 3.08
N ALA A 139 -8.29 -6.66 2.47
CA ALA A 139 -6.95 -6.14 2.27
C ALA A 139 -6.92 -4.97 1.26
N PHE A 140 -7.61 -5.13 0.14
CA PHE A 140 -7.68 -4.12 -0.92
C PHE A 140 -8.60 -2.95 -0.57
N GLY A 141 -9.69 -3.20 0.18
CA GLY A 141 -10.52 -2.15 0.74
C GLY A 141 -9.72 -1.18 1.61
N LYS A 142 -8.80 -1.71 2.44
CA LYS A 142 -7.88 -0.87 3.23
C LYS A 142 -6.93 -0.04 2.38
N LEU A 143 -6.46 -0.53 1.22
CA LEU A 143 -5.60 0.27 0.33
C LEU A 143 -6.34 1.51 -0.18
N ILE A 144 -7.63 1.37 -0.49
CA ILE A 144 -8.48 2.49 -0.94
C ILE A 144 -8.75 3.44 0.23
N GLU A 145 -9.17 2.90 1.39
CA GLU A 145 -9.48 3.67 2.60
C GLU A 145 -8.29 4.51 3.07
N LEU A 146 -7.10 3.91 3.11
CA LEU A 146 -5.86 4.57 3.52
C LEU A 146 -5.25 5.45 2.42
N LYS A 147 -5.91 5.57 1.26
CA LYS A 147 -5.41 6.28 0.07
C LYS A 147 -3.98 5.88 -0.29
N GLU A 148 -3.70 4.58 -0.33
CA GLU A 148 -2.38 4.06 -0.71
C GLU A 148 -2.09 4.27 -2.20
N ILE A 149 -3.13 4.46 -3.03
CA ILE A 149 -3.04 4.77 -4.46
C ILE A 149 -4.15 5.73 -4.88
N SER A 150 -3.85 6.66 -5.80
CA SER A 150 -4.81 7.58 -6.41
C SER A 150 -4.34 7.97 -7.81
N ALA A 151 -5.26 8.43 -8.68
CA ALA A 151 -4.91 8.84 -10.04
C ALA A 151 -3.89 9.99 -10.05
N LYS A 152 -4.11 11.03 -9.24
CA LYS A 152 -3.18 12.16 -9.08
C LYS A 152 -1.81 11.69 -8.58
N GLY A 153 -1.80 10.78 -7.62
CA GLY A 153 -0.57 10.20 -7.10
C GLY A 153 0.25 9.46 -8.15
N ILE A 154 -0.42 8.69 -9.01
CA ILE A 154 0.20 8.01 -10.16
C ILE A 154 0.78 9.04 -11.14
N ASP A 155 0.08 10.14 -11.42
CA ASP A 155 0.57 11.19 -12.33
C ASP A 155 1.81 11.90 -11.76
N VAL A 156 1.83 12.19 -10.45
CA VAL A 156 3.03 12.72 -9.76
C VAL A 156 4.19 11.74 -9.85
N LEU A 157 3.93 10.45 -9.64
CA LEU A 157 4.94 9.40 -9.75
C LEU A 157 5.48 9.27 -11.19
N ALA A 158 4.60 9.39 -12.19
CA ALA A 158 4.99 9.37 -13.59
C ALA A 158 5.92 10.55 -13.93
N ALA A 159 5.56 11.75 -13.47
CA ALA A 159 6.31 12.97 -13.75
C ALA A 159 7.64 13.05 -12.97
N LYS A 160 7.62 12.76 -11.67
CA LYS A 160 8.73 13.05 -10.73
C LYS A 160 9.42 11.81 -10.16
N GLY A 161 8.81 10.63 -10.26
CA GLY A 161 9.33 9.41 -9.67
C GLY A 161 10.61 8.92 -10.34
N LYS A 162 11.60 8.57 -9.50
CA LYS A 162 12.81 7.83 -9.90
C LYS A 162 12.41 6.41 -10.25
N TRP A 163 12.69 5.99 -11.49
CA TRP A 163 12.45 4.63 -11.99
C TRP A 163 13.77 3.90 -12.20
N GLY A 164 13.83 2.62 -11.87
CA GLY A 164 15.03 1.80 -12.06
C GLY A 164 14.92 0.42 -11.45
N LYS A 165 16.05 -0.28 -11.31
CA LYS A 165 16.11 -1.54 -10.56
C LYS A 165 15.75 -1.29 -9.10
N LEU A 166 15.12 -2.28 -8.45
CA LEU A 166 14.65 -2.09 -7.07
C LEU A 166 15.79 -1.68 -6.13
N VAL A 167 16.98 -2.28 -6.27
CA VAL A 167 18.19 -1.96 -5.48
C VAL A 167 18.79 -0.57 -5.74
N GLU A 168 18.43 0.08 -6.86
CA GLU A 168 18.89 1.43 -7.19
C GLU A 168 17.91 2.51 -6.69
N VAL A 169 16.66 2.11 -6.52
CA VAL A 169 15.54 2.98 -6.16
C VAL A 169 15.27 2.94 -4.65
N PHE A 170 15.51 1.78 -4.02
CA PHE A 170 15.35 1.51 -2.60
C PHE A 170 16.71 1.22 -1.98
N GLU A 171 16.82 1.38 -0.66
CA GLU A 171 17.98 0.88 0.08
C GLU A 171 18.15 -0.63 -0.17
N PRO A 172 19.39 -1.14 -0.36
CA PRO A 172 19.65 -2.53 -0.73
C PRO A 172 18.98 -3.55 0.20
N GLU A 173 19.02 -3.30 1.51
CA GLU A 173 18.39 -4.18 2.52
C GLU A 173 16.87 -4.23 2.40
N LYS A 174 16.22 -3.08 2.16
CA LYS A 174 14.78 -3.00 1.93
C LYS A 174 14.38 -3.71 0.63
N ALA A 175 15.16 -3.51 -0.43
CA ALA A 175 14.94 -4.17 -1.71
C ALA A 175 15.03 -5.70 -1.57
N ALA A 176 16.07 -6.20 -0.90
CA ALA A 176 16.25 -7.62 -0.60
C ALA A 176 15.11 -8.18 0.27
N HIS A 177 14.70 -7.45 1.31
CA HIS A 177 13.59 -7.84 2.17
C HIS A 177 12.29 -8.02 1.38
N PHE A 178 11.95 -7.08 0.48
CA PHE A 178 10.75 -7.22 -0.35
C PHE A 178 10.86 -8.40 -1.31
N ALA A 179 12.00 -8.58 -1.98
CA ALA A 179 12.18 -9.71 -2.88
C ALA A 179 12.04 -11.06 -2.15
N ASP A 180 12.66 -11.21 -0.97
CA ASP A 180 12.56 -12.43 -0.16
C ASP A 180 11.15 -12.67 0.38
N LYS A 181 10.45 -11.62 0.82
CA LYS A 181 9.08 -11.72 1.31
C LYS A 181 8.14 -12.36 0.29
N PHE A 182 8.30 -12.00 -0.98
CA PHE A 182 7.48 -12.54 -2.08
C PHE A 182 8.12 -13.74 -2.79
N LYS A 183 9.30 -14.18 -2.33
CA LYS A 183 10.08 -15.27 -2.94
C LYS A 183 10.34 -15.07 -4.44
N VAL A 184 10.66 -13.83 -4.82
CA VAL A 184 10.97 -13.43 -6.20
C VAL A 184 12.47 -13.09 -6.36
N PRO A 185 13.07 -13.30 -7.55
CA PRO A 185 14.47 -12.92 -7.79
C PRO A 185 14.65 -11.39 -7.76
N LEU A 186 15.53 -10.90 -6.88
CA LEU A 186 15.81 -9.46 -6.74
C LEU A 186 16.30 -8.82 -8.04
N ALA A 187 17.03 -9.58 -8.87
CA ALA A 187 17.53 -9.12 -10.16
C ALA A 187 16.40 -8.72 -11.13
N ASP A 188 15.21 -9.28 -10.95
CA ASP A 188 14.03 -9.05 -11.79
C ASP A 188 13.05 -8.04 -11.16
N CYS A 189 13.47 -7.39 -10.07
CA CYS A 189 12.67 -6.37 -9.40
C CYS A 189 13.01 -4.94 -9.85
N TYR A 190 11.97 -4.12 -9.93
CA TYR A 190 12.01 -2.72 -10.34
C TYR A 190 11.24 -1.87 -9.35
N GLY A 191 11.43 -0.56 -9.36
CA GLY A 191 10.69 0.30 -8.46
C GLY A 191 10.52 1.73 -8.91
N PHE A 192 9.56 2.39 -8.26
CA PHE A 192 9.47 3.85 -8.17
C PHE A 192 9.76 4.31 -6.75
N SER A 193 10.47 5.43 -6.64
CA SER A 193 10.48 6.24 -5.43
C SER A 193 10.28 7.71 -5.79
N VAL A 194 9.52 8.40 -4.94
CA VAL A 194 9.48 9.85 -4.93
C VAL A 194 9.54 10.28 -3.47
N GLU A 195 10.48 11.17 -3.21
CA GLU A 195 10.66 11.79 -1.92
C GLU A 195 10.32 13.27 -2.08
N SER A 196 9.39 13.74 -1.25
CA SER A 196 9.04 15.15 -1.15
C SER A 196 9.23 15.59 0.30
N ALA A 197 9.17 16.91 0.54
CA ALA A 197 9.25 17.46 1.90
C ALA A 197 8.11 16.96 2.82
N THR A 198 6.98 16.53 2.25
CA THR A 198 5.76 16.20 3.00
C THR A 198 5.35 14.74 2.91
N ALA A 199 5.87 13.99 1.94
CA ALA A 199 5.51 12.60 1.73
C ALA A 199 6.61 11.82 0.99
N ASN A 200 6.78 10.56 1.37
CA ASN A 200 7.56 9.56 0.65
C ASN A 200 6.61 8.51 0.08
N ALA A 201 6.64 8.32 -1.24
CA ALA A 201 5.91 7.24 -1.89
C ALA A 201 6.88 6.27 -2.56
N SER A 202 6.53 4.98 -2.47
CA SER A 202 7.37 3.91 -2.97
C SER A 202 6.51 2.80 -3.57
N VAL A 203 6.93 2.32 -4.73
CA VAL A 203 6.29 1.22 -5.44
C VAL A 203 7.36 0.24 -5.86
N GLY A 204 7.14 -1.05 -5.60
CA GLY A 204 8.02 -2.13 -6.01
C GLY A 204 7.28 -3.09 -6.92
N PHE A 205 7.96 -3.52 -7.98
CA PHE A 205 7.46 -4.48 -8.95
C PHE A 205 8.42 -5.66 -9.08
N TYR A 206 7.87 -6.82 -9.40
CA TYR A 206 8.58 -7.97 -9.93
C TYR A 206 8.18 -8.16 -11.40
N TRP A 207 9.16 -8.42 -12.26
CA TRP A 207 8.95 -8.77 -13.67
C TRP A 207 9.06 -10.29 -13.84
N ASP A 208 7.96 -10.96 -14.17
CA ASP A 208 7.94 -12.42 -14.33
C ASP A 208 8.39 -12.92 -15.71
N GLY A 209 8.87 -12.00 -16.56
CA GLY A 209 9.20 -12.27 -17.97
C GLY A 209 8.07 -11.94 -18.95
N LYS A 210 6.86 -11.67 -18.45
CA LYS A 210 5.68 -11.36 -19.27
C LYS A 210 4.96 -10.09 -18.82
N GLU A 211 4.81 -9.89 -17.52
CA GLU A 211 4.07 -8.78 -16.94
C GLU A 211 4.69 -8.33 -15.59
N LEU A 212 4.33 -7.11 -15.19
CA LEU A 212 4.71 -6.59 -13.88
C LEU A 212 3.75 -7.12 -12.82
N LYS A 213 4.29 -7.40 -11.61
CA LYS A 213 3.51 -7.75 -10.42
C LYS A 213 3.90 -6.83 -9.27
N LEU A 214 2.93 -6.23 -8.59
CA LEU A 214 3.18 -5.39 -7.43
C LEU A 214 3.64 -6.22 -6.24
N ILE A 215 4.80 -5.86 -5.67
CA ILE A 215 5.33 -6.38 -4.41
C ILE A 215 5.30 -5.32 -3.31
N ARG A 216 5.19 -4.04 -3.66
CA ARG A 216 5.10 -2.93 -2.71
C ARG A 216 4.28 -1.79 -3.32
N LEU A 217 3.38 -1.24 -2.53
CA LEU A 217 2.61 -0.04 -2.83
C LEU A 217 2.46 0.74 -1.52
N ASN A 218 2.99 1.96 -1.47
CA ASN A 218 2.96 2.77 -0.25
C ASN A 218 2.88 4.26 -0.56
N ASN A 219 1.90 4.94 0.04
CA ASN A 219 1.68 6.38 0.04
C ASN A 219 1.54 7.03 -1.35
N VAL A 220 1.32 6.28 -2.44
CA VAL A 220 1.18 6.88 -3.77
C VAL A 220 -0.02 7.82 -3.80
N GLY A 221 -1.13 7.40 -3.19
CA GLY A 221 -2.34 8.23 -3.12
C GLY A 221 -2.22 9.49 -2.26
N LYS A 222 -1.13 9.63 -1.48
CA LYS A 222 -0.85 10.76 -0.57
C LYS A 222 0.09 11.81 -1.19
N LEU A 223 0.44 11.66 -2.47
CA LEU A 223 1.26 12.62 -3.22
C LEU A 223 0.44 13.82 -3.77
N GLU A 224 -0.84 13.93 -3.41
CA GLU A 224 -1.77 14.96 -3.88
C GLU A 224 -1.55 16.34 -3.24
#